data_AF-A0A4Z2D3S4-F1
#
_entry.id   AF-A0A4Z2D3S4-F1
#
_cell.length_a   1.000
_cell.length_b   1.000
_cell.length_c   1.000
_cell.angle_alpha   90.00
_cell.angle_beta   90.00
_cell.angle_gamma   90.00
#
_symmetry.space_group_name_H-M   'P 1'
#
loop_
_entity.id
_entity.type
_entity.pdbx_description
1 polymer ?
#
loop_
_entity_poly.entity_id
_entity_poly.type
_entity_poly.pdbx_seq_one_letter_code
_entity_poly.pdbx_strand_id
1 'polypeptide(L)'
;MSSRNFLKFGVEFNGDGQLFTLECPAVYDDIIYNVSRQFGIPESEISNYCLRKSENSGTTEYYTTEENCRLKTGDVVQLVEIPVSV
;
A
#
# COMPACT_ATOMS: atom_id res chain seq x y z
N MET A 1 -22.95 19.84 -3.49
CA MET A 1 -22.70 18.50 -2.91
C MET A 1 -21.23 18.21 -3.05
N SER A 2 -20.52 17.93 -1.96
CA SER A 2 -19.11 17.51 -2.05
C SER A 2 -19.09 16.02 -2.38
N SER A 3 -18.61 15.65 -3.57
CA SER A 3 -18.39 14.24 -3.90
C SER A 3 -17.18 13.75 -3.12
N ARG A 4 -17.37 12.88 -2.14
CA ARG A 4 -16.26 12.18 -1.48
C ARG A 4 -15.60 11.27 -2.51
N ASN A 5 -14.33 11.52 -2.80
CA ASN A 5 -13.53 10.68 -3.68
C ASN A 5 -12.83 9.63 -2.85
N PHE A 6 -12.80 8.38 -3.33
CA PHE A 6 -12.19 7.27 -2.61
C PHE A 6 -11.19 6.52 -3.48
N LEU A 7 -10.07 6.13 -2.87
CA LEU A 7 -9.10 5.17 -3.40
C LEU A 7 -9.47 3.77 -2.92
N LYS A 8 -9.71 2.81 -3.82
CA LYS A 8 -10.05 1.43 -3.47
C LYS A 8 -9.07 0.44 -4.10
N PHE A 9 -8.35 -0.33 -3.31
CA PHE A 9 -7.26 -1.19 -3.80
C PHE A 9 -7.15 -2.45 -2.95
N GLY A 10 -6.56 -3.51 -3.51
CA GLY A 10 -6.25 -4.73 -2.79
C GLY A 10 -4.81 -4.71 -2.28
N VAL A 11 -4.60 -5.27 -1.09
CA VAL A 11 -3.27 -5.52 -0.53
C VAL A 11 -3.13 -6.98 -0.16
N GLU A 12 -2.04 -7.60 -0.59
CA GLU A 12 -1.63 -8.93 -0.15
C GLU A 12 -0.51 -8.83 0.89
N PHE A 13 -0.57 -9.67 1.93
CA PHE A 13 0.47 -9.80 2.93
C PHE A 13 0.51 -11.24 3.45
N ASN A 14 1.68 -11.89 3.40
CA ASN A 14 1.88 -13.28 3.88
C ASN A 14 0.87 -14.31 3.35
N GLY A 15 0.37 -14.13 2.13
CA GLY A 15 -0.60 -15.02 1.48
C GLY A 15 -2.07 -14.66 1.73
N ASP A 16 -2.35 -13.69 2.59
CA ASP A 16 -3.69 -13.15 2.82
C ASP A 16 -3.92 -11.87 2.01
N GLY A 17 -5.09 -11.76 1.39
CA GLY A 17 -5.51 -10.58 0.62
C GLY A 17 -6.65 -9.82 1.28
N GLN A 18 -6.54 -8.49 1.38
CA GLN A 18 -7.60 -7.62 1.90
C GLN A 18 -7.88 -6.42 0.97
N LEU A 19 -9.13 -5.97 0.92
CA LEU A 19 -9.54 -4.78 0.18
C LEU A 19 -9.58 -3.56 1.10
N PHE A 20 -8.98 -2.47 0.65
CA PHE A 20 -8.94 -1.18 1.35
C PHE A 20 -9.78 -0.13 0.61
N THR A 21 -10.36 0.79 1.38
CA THR A 21 -11.05 1.98 0.87
C THR A 21 -10.63 3.17 1.71
N LEU A 22 -9.91 4.13 1.10
CA LEU A 22 -9.41 5.33 1.76
C LEU A 22 -10.02 6.58 1.11
N GLU A 23 -10.30 7.61 1.90
CA GLU A 23 -10.78 8.90 1.39
C GLU A 23 -9.62 9.69 0.75
N CYS A 24 -9.86 10.31 -0.40
CA CYS A 24 -8.86 11.06 -1.12
C CYS A 24 -8.78 12.53 -0.64
N PRO A 25 -7.57 13.15 -0.66
CA PRO A 25 -6.30 12.55 -1.07
C PRO A 25 -5.73 11.62 0.01
N ALA A 26 -5.39 10.39 -0.37
CA ALA A 26 -4.71 9.46 0.53
C ALA A 26 -3.20 9.68 0.41
N VAL A 27 -2.57 10.15 1.49
CA VAL A 27 -1.12 10.37 1.55
C VAL A 27 -0.41 9.03 1.77
N TYR A 28 0.82 8.89 1.29
CA TYR A 28 1.57 7.64 1.37
C TYR A 28 1.66 7.07 2.80
N ASP A 29 2.03 7.91 3.77
CA ASP A 29 2.15 7.48 5.17
C ASP A 29 0.82 7.01 5.75
N ASP A 30 -0.28 7.70 5.43
CA ASP A 30 -1.62 7.28 5.85
C ASP A 30 -2.00 5.93 5.22
N ILE A 31 -1.63 5.70 3.97
CA ILE A 31 -1.87 4.43 3.28
C ILE A 31 -1.12 3.31 4.00
N ILE A 32 0.19 3.46 4.21
CA ILE A 32 1.01 2.44 4.89
C ILE A 32 0.53 2.22 6.32
N TYR A 33 0.24 3.29 7.06
CA TYR A 33 -0.27 3.19 8.43
C TYR A 33 -1.58 2.41 8.52
N ASN A 34 -2.58 2.77 7.71
CA ASN A 34 -3.88 2.10 7.72
C ASN A 34 -3.78 0.64 7.26
N VAL A 35 -2.98 0.37 6.22
CA VAL A 35 -2.75 -0.97 5.71
C VAL A 35 -2.05 -1.85 6.76
N SER A 36 -0.92 -1.40 7.29
CA SER A 36 -0.13 -2.18 8.25
C SER A 36 -0.90 -2.47 9.54
N ARG A 37 -1.67 -1.49 10.05
CA ARG A 37 -2.52 -1.70 11.22
C ARG A 37 -3.61 -2.73 10.99
N GLN A 38 -4.20 -2.76 9.80
CA GLN A 38 -5.24 -3.72 9.44
C GLN A 38 -4.70 -5.16 9.37
N PHE A 39 -3.42 -5.32 9.03
CA PHE A 39 -2.71 -6.61 9.11
C PHE A 39 -2.11 -6.92 10.49
N GLY A 40 -2.36 -6.08 11.51
CA GLY A 40 -1.92 -6.31 12.87
C GLY A 40 -0.44 -6.00 13.15
N ILE A 41 0.23 -5.27 12.25
CA ILE A 41 1.62 -4.86 12.45
C ILE A 41 1.69 -3.81 13.57
N PRO A 42 2.58 -3.97 14.57
CA PRO A 42 2.78 -2.99 15.63
C PRO A 42 3.18 -1.62 15.08
N GLU A 43 2.67 -0.53 15.64
CA GLU A 43 2.95 0.83 15.18
C GLU A 43 4.45 1.16 15.14
N SER A 44 5.22 0.63 16.09
CA SER A 44 6.68 0.77 16.16
C SER A 44 7.43 0.09 15.00
N GLU A 45 6.77 -0.81 14.27
CA GLU A 45 7.37 -1.58 13.17
C GLU A 45 6.86 -1.12 11.80
N ILE A 46 5.82 -0.30 11.72
CA ILE A 46 5.21 0.13 10.45
C ILE A 46 6.23 0.78 9.51
N SER A 47 7.20 1.52 10.04
CA SER A 47 8.27 2.16 9.26
C SER A 47 9.21 1.17 8.56
N ASN A 48 9.15 -0.12 8.91
CA ASN A 48 9.92 -1.18 8.26
C ASN A 48 9.19 -1.76 7.04
N TYR A 49 8.01 -1.26 6.69
CA TYR A 49 7.19 -1.80 5.61
C TYR A 49 6.93 -0.76 4.52
N CYS A 50 6.78 -1.24 3.29
CA CYS A 50 6.32 -0.46 2.16
C CYS A 50 5.41 -1.32 1.27
N LEU A 51 4.84 -0.73 0.21
CA LEU A 51 4.11 -1.49 -0.79
C LEU A 51 5.04 -1.85 -1.95
N ARG A 52 4.95 -3.08 -2.42
CA ARG A 52 5.47 -3.50 -3.71
C ARG A 52 4.33 -3.54 -4.70
N LYS A 53 4.50 -2.84 -5.83
CA LYS A 53 3.54 -2.85 -6.92
C LYS A 53 4.15 -3.52 -8.14
N SER A 54 3.33 -4.32 -8.82
CA SER A 54 3.68 -4.97 -10.08
C SER A 54 2.94 -4.32 -11.23
N GLU A 55 3.66 -3.91 -12.27
CA GLU A 55 3.13 -3.33 -13.50
C GLU A 55 3.42 -4.24 -14.71
N ASN A 56 2.82 -3.93 -15.86
CA ASN A 56 3.04 -4.64 -17.13
C ASN A 56 2.85 -6.16 -17.02
N SER A 57 1.70 -6.58 -16.46
CA SER A 57 1.36 -8.00 -16.23
C SER A 57 2.35 -8.75 -15.33
N GLY A 58 2.98 -8.06 -14.38
CA GLY A 58 3.92 -8.67 -13.42
C GLY A 58 5.38 -8.64 -13.85
N THR A 59 5.73 -7.98 -14.95
CA THR A 59 7.11 -7.94 -15.46
C THR A 59 7.97 -6.84 -14.85
N THR A 60 7.36 -5.85 -14.19
CA THR A 60 8.08 -4.78 -13.51
C THR A 60 7.56 -4.67 -12.09
N GLU A 61 8.43 -4.88 -11.10
CA GLU A 61 8.12 -4.69 -9.69
C GLU A 61 8.91 -3.52 -9.15
N TYR A 62 8.26 -2.67 -8.36
CA TYR A 62 8.94 -1.59 -7.64
C TYR A 62 8.37 -1.41 -6.24
N TYR A 63 9.24 -0.98 -5.34
CA TYR A 63 8.88 -0.59 -3.98
C TYR A 63 8.41 0.87 -3.99
N THR A 64 7.29 1.12 -3.36
CA THR A 64 6.70 2.46 -3.27
C THR A 64 7.44 3.30 -2.24
N THR A 65 7.53 4.59 -2.52
CA THR A 65 7.99 5.66 -1.62
C THR A 65 6.98 6.81 -1.67
N GLU A 66 7.13 7.81 -0.80
CA GLU A 66 6.34 9.03 -0.86
C GLU A 66 6.37 9.68 -2.26
N GLU A 67 7.52 9.67 -2.93
CA GLU A 67 7.73 10.33 -4.23
C GLU A 67 7.10 9.56 -5.41
N ASN A 68 7.00 8.23 -5.31
CA ASN A 68 6.62 7.37 -6.43
C ASN A 68 5.33 6.56 -6.20
N CYS A 69 4.66 6.72 -5.04
CA CYS A 69 3.40 6.04 -4.75
C CYS A 69 2.30 6.51 -5.73
N ARG A 70 1.97 5.64 -6.69
CA ARG A 70 0.96 5.89 -7.73
C ARG A 70 -0.11 4.81 -7.72
N LEU A 71 -0.75 4.64 -6.56
CA LEU A 71 -1.90 3.75 -6.43
C LEU A 71 -3.12 4.34 -7.13
N LYS A 72 -3.87 3.47 -7.79
CA LYS A 72 -5.14 3.78 -8.44
C LYS A 72 -6.19 2.81 -7.93
N THR A 73 -7.44 3.25 -8.03
CA THR A 73 -8.57 2.37 -7.72
C THR A 73 -8.54 1.14 -8.63
N GLY A 74 -8.61 -0.05 -8.03
CA GLY A 74 -8.51 -1.34 -8.71
C GLY A 74 -7.11 -1.97 -8.69
N ASP A 75 -6.08 -1.26 -8.23
CA ASP A 75 -4.75 -1.85 -8.09
C ASP A 75 -4.75 -2.97 -7.04
N VAL A 76 -3.90 -3.97 -7.27
CA VAL A 76 -3.50 -4.97 -6.27
C VAL A 76 -2.01 -4.82 -6.03
N VAL A 77 -1.62 -4.64 -4.78
CA VAL A 77 -0.23 -4.45 -4.34
C VAL A 77 0.09 -5.38 -3.18
N GLN A 78 1.36 -5.48 -2.81
CA GLN A 78 1.82 -6.35 -1.74
C GLN A 78 2.44 -5.52 -0.64
N LEU A 79 2.06 -5.74 0.61
CA LEU A 79 2.78 -5.19 1.75
C LEU A 79 4.04 -6.04 1.98
N VAL A 80 5.19 -5.40 2.06
CA VAL A 80 6.49 -6.08 2.21
C VAL A 80 7.38 -5.33 3.17
N GLU A 81 8.31 -6.04 3.81
CA GLU A 81 9.39 -5.39 4.55
C GLU A 81 10.31 -4.64 3.58
N ILE A 82 10.75 -3.45 3.98
CA ILE A 82 11.71 -2.65 3.24
C ILE A 82 13.02 -3.45 3.17
N PRO A 83 13.57 -3.70 1.98
CA PRO A 83 14.83 -4.40 1.86
C PRO A 83 15.93 -3.59 2.57
N VAL A 84 16.51 -4.16 3.62
CA VAL A 84 17.73 -3.64 4.22
C VAL A 84 18.87 -3.87 3.24
N SER A 85 19.46 -2.79 2.73
CA SER A 85 20.71 -2.86 1.97
C SER A 85 21.77 -3.52 2.84
N VAL A 86 22.18 -4.73 2.49
CA VAL A 86 23.40 -5.39 2.98
C VAL A 86 24.64 -4.73 2.40
#